data_AF-A0A9D2DCT8-F1
#
_entry.id   AF-A0A9D2DCT8-F1
#
_cell.length_a   1.000
_cell.length_b   1.000
_cell.length_c   1.000
_cell.angle_alpha   90.00
_cell.angle_beta   90.00
_cell.angle_gamma   90.00
#
_symmetry.space_group_name_H-M   'P 1'
#
loop_
_entity.id
_entity.type
_entity.pdbx_description
1 polymer ?
#
loop_
_entity_poly.entity_id
_entity_poly.type
_entity_poly.pdbx_seq_one_letter_code
_entity_poly.pdbx_strand_id
1 'polypeptide(L)'
;MKEEETKARLTVCERQLVAEMERLYPDGADVAELIGRLIRIGVVDGVRCKVLVIRRDVERRVREGSRKVEAMYEAAERFCCSYEYVRKCMYYYKEINLV
;
A
#
# COMPACT_ATOMS: atom_id res chain seq x y z
N MET A 1 -8.76 18.85 -3.57
CA MET A 1 -9.23 19.26 -2.23
C MET A 1 -8.69 18.42 -1.06
N LYS A 2 -8.19 17.17 -1.24
CA LYS A 2 -7.63 16.36 -0.11
C LYS A 2 -6.11 16.51 0.12
N GLU A 3 -5.35 16.99 -0.86
CA GLU A 3 -3.89 17.14 -0.75
C GLU A 3 -3.47 18.28 0.18
N GLU A 4 -4.21 19.39 0.17
CA GLU A 4 -3.89 20.59 0.95
C GLU A 4 -4.11 20.38 2.46
N GLU A 5 -5.11 19.58 2.83
CA GLU A 5 -5.41 19.21 4.22
C GLU A 5 -4.34 18.30 4.83
N THR A 6 -3.57 17.58 4.00
CA THR A 6 -2.50 16.67 4.44
C THR A 6 -1.22 17.43 4.77
N LYS A 7 -0.90 18.51 4.03
CA LYS A 7 0.26 19.38 4.30
C LYS A 7 0.13 20.18 5.61
N ALA A 8 -1.08 20.46 6.08
CA ALA A 8 -1.34 21.25 7.29
C ALA A 8 -1.02 20.54 8.62
N ARG A 9 -0.84 19.21 8.62
CA ARG A 9 -0.55 18.41 9.83
C ARG A 9 0.92 18.03 10.03
N LEU A 10 1.80 18.39 9.10
CA LEU A 10 3.21 18.05 9.19
C LEU A 10 3.93 19.01 10.15
N THR A 11 4.81 18.47 10.97
CA THR A 11 5.79 19.22 11.77
C THR A 11 6.77 19.99 10.86
N VAL A 12 7.53 20.93 11.44
CA VAL A 12 8.58 21.66 10.69
C VAL A 12 9.58 20.69 10.06
N CYS A 13 9.98 19.64 10.79
CA CYS A 13 10.91 18.63 10.31
C CYS A 13 10.33 17.83 9.14
N GLU A 14 9.08 17.38 9.24
CA GLU A 14 8.42 16.63 8.16
C GLU A 14 8.25 17.49 6.90
N ARG A 15 7.97 18.79 7.03
CA ARG A 15 7.92 19.71 5.88
C ARG A 15 9.28 19.87 5.21
N GLN A 16 10.36 19.95 5.99
CA GLN A 16 11.72 20.00 5.43
C GLN A 16 12.08 18.68 4.74
N LEU A 17 11.71 17.53 5.33
CA LEU A 17 11.90 16.24 4.69
C LEU A 17 11.18 16.16 3.33
N VAL A 18 9.92 16.59 3.26
CA VAL A 18 9.16 16.63 2.00
C VAL A 18 9.86 17.54 0.98
N ALA A 19 10.31 18.74 1.37
CA ALA A 19 11.01 19.65 0.47
C ALA A 19 12.33 19.06 -0.04
N GLU A 20 13.10 18.38 0.81
CA GLU A 20 14.32 17.68 0.39
C GLU A 20 14.02 16.50 -0.54
N MET A 21 12.95 15.75 -0.29
CA MET A 21 12.50 14.70 -1.22
C MET A 21 12.08 15.31 -2.57
N GLU A 22 11.32 16.39 -2.59
CA GLU A 22 10.95 17.11 -3.82
C GLU A 22 12.20 17.62 -4.57
N ARG A 23 13.26 18.08 -3.88
CA ARG A 23 14.53 18.50 -4.51
C ARG A 23 15.36 17.35 -5.05
N LEU A 24 15.42 16.22 -4.34
CA LEU A 24 16.14 15.03 -4.80
C LEU A 24 15.44 14.36 -5.99
N TYR A 25 14.15 14.64 -6.17
CA TYR A 25 13.28 14.07 -7.19
C TYR A 25 12.50 15.16 -7.95
N PRO A 26 13.20 16.10 -8.64
CA PRO A 26 12.64 17.36 -9.11
C PRO A 26 11.60 17.23 -10.23
N ASP A 27 11.65 16.16 -11.01
CA ASP A 27 10.78 15.96 -12.17
C ASP A 27 9.49 15.21 -11.84
N GLY A 28 9.09 15.20 -10.57
CA GLY A 28 8.02 14.32 -10.09
C GLY A 28 8.40 12.88 -10.38
N ALA A 29 9.55 12.44 -9.83
CA ALA A 29 10.06 11.09 -10.04
C ALA A 29 8.92 10.10 -9.97
N ASP A 30 8.86 9.21 -10.96
CA ASP A 30 7.83 8.20 -11.06
C ASP A 30 7.60 7.63 -9.66
N VAL A 31 6.38 7.79 -9.15
CA VAL A 31 6.02 7.36 -7.79
C VAL A 31 6.42 5.89 -7.61
N ALA A 32 6.41 5.09 -8.67
CA ALA A 32 6.91 3.73 -8.68
C ALA A 32 8.43 3.64 -8.44
N GLU A 33 9.24 4.53 -9.02
CA GLU A 33 10.67 4.59 -8.79
C GLU A 33 11.00 4.98 -7.35
N LEU A 34 10.33 6.01 -6.80
CA LEU A 34 10.51 6.43 -5.41
C LEU A 34 10.14 5.29 -4.45
N ILE A 35 8.96 4.69 -4.62
CA ILE A 35 8.52 3.55 -3.80
C ILE A 35 9.50 2.38 -3.95
N GLY A 36 9.94 2.08 -5.16
CA GLY A 36 10.92 1.02 -5.43
C GLY A 36 12.28 1.28 -4.76
N ARG A 37 12.72 2.54 -4.68
CA ARG A 37 13.91 2.92 -3.91
C ARG A 37 13.68 2.74 -2.41
N LEU A 38 12.57 3.24 -1.87
CA LEU A 38 12.23 3.12 -0.44
C LEU A 38 12.12 1.66 0.02
N ILE A 39 11.58 0.78 -0.83
CA ILE A 39 11.55 -0.67 -0.57
C ILE A 39 12.98 -1.25 -0.56
N ARG A 40 13.82 -0.90 -1.54
CA ARG A 40 15.19 -1.41 -1.64
C ARG A 40 16.08 -1.01 -0.46
N ILE A 41 15.94 0.20 0.06
CA ILE A 41 16.70 0.68 1.22
C ILE A 41 16.10 0.27 2.57
N GLY A 42 14.98 -0.47 2.56
CA GLY A 42 14.35 -1.02 3.77
C GLY A 42 13.48 -0.03 4.55
N VAL A 43 13.20 1.15 4.01
CA VAL A 43 12.29 2.13 4.64
C VAL A 43 10.83 1.65 4.54
N VAL A 44 10.46 1.03 3.42
CA VAL A 44 9.11 0.46 3.21
C VAL A 44 9.18 -1.06 3.15
N ASP A 45 8.40 -1.72 4.01
CA ASP A 45 8.21 -3.16 3.91
C ASP A 45 7.26 -3.48 2.73
N GLY A 46 7.84 -3.77 1.57
CA GLY A 46 7.09 -4.09 0.36
C GLY A 46 6.25 -5.37 0.48
N VAL A 47 6.63 -6.34 1.31
CA VAL A 47 5.82 -7.56 1.54
C VAL A 47 4.56 -7.19 2.30
N ARG A 48 4.71 -6.43 3.38
CA ARG A 48 3.61 -5.92 4.19
C ARG A 48 2.63 -5.07 3.39
N CYS A 49 3.14 -4.15 2.57
CA CYS A 49 2.31 -3.31 1.70
C CYS A 49 1.44 -4.16 0.75
N LYS A 50 2.00 -5.20 0.13
CA LYS A 50 1.24 -6.11 -0.75
C LYS A 50 0.11 -6.82 0.01
N VAL A 51 0.40 -7.37 1.18
CA VAL A 51 -0.60 -8.07 2.00
C VAL A 51 -1.75 -7.12 2.40
N LEU A 52 -1.40 -5.91 2.81
CA LEU A 52 -2.38 -4.88 3.20
C LEU A 52 -3.29 -4.47 2.05
N VAL A 53 -2.73 -4.24 0.87
CA VAL A 53 -3.49 -3.83 -0.32
C VAL A 53 -4.45 -4.94 -0.75
N ILE A 54 -4.00 -6.20 -0.75
CA ILE A 54 -4.85 -7.35 -1.08
C ILE A 54 -5.99 -7.49 -0.06
N ARG A 55 -5.71 -7.41 1.24
CA ARG A 55 -6.74 -7.47 2.30
C ARG A 55 -7.79 -6.39 2.11
N ARG A 56 -7.35 -5.14 1.93
CA ARG A 56 -8.24 -4.01 1.74
C ARG A 56 -9.15 -4.19 0.52
N ASP A 57 -8.63 -4.75 -0.58
CA ASP A 57 -9.45 -5.03 -1.76
C ASP A 57 -10.50 -6.11 -1.49
N VAL A 58 -10.12 -7.23 -0.86
CA VAL A 58 -11.05 -8.31 -0.51
C VAL A 58 -12.13 -7.80 0.45
N GLU A 59 -11.75 -7.07 1.50
CA GLU A 59 -12.69 -6.50 2.47
C GLU A 59 -13.64 -5.48 1.83
N ARG A 60 -13.12 -4.65 0.91
CA ARG A 60 -13.95 -3.71 0.15
C ARG A 60 -15.01 -4.45 -0.67
N ARG A 61 -14.62 -5.47 -1.43
CA ARG A 61 -15.56 -6.28 -2.24
C ARG A 61 -16.60 -6.99 -1.38
N VAL A 62 -16.18 -7.53 -0.24
CA VAL A 62 -17.11 -8.17 0.72
C VAL A 62 -18.12 -7.15 1.27
N ARG A 63 -17.69 -5.92 1.57
CA ARG A 63 -18.61 -4.83 1.96
C ARG A 63 -19.55 -4.42 0.82
N GLU A 64 -19.11 -4.51 -0.42
CA GLU A 64 -19.91 -4.24 -1.61
C GLU A 64 -20.87 -5.38 -1.98
N GLY A 65 -20.80 -6.51 -1.28
CA GLY A 65 -21.77 -7.62 -1.39
C GLY A 65 -21.22 -8.92 -1.96
N SER A 66 -19.95 -8.97 -2.39
CA SER A 66 -19.35 -10.21 -2.90
C SER A 66 -19.18 -11.25 -1.78
N ARG A 67 -19.38 -12.53 -2.09
CA ARG A 67 -19.03 -13.59 -1.12
C ARG A 67 -17.52 -13.60 -0.92
N LYS A 68 -17.06 -13.92 0.29
CA LYS A 68 -15.62 -13.87 0.63
C LYS A 68 -14.74 -14.68 -0.32
N VAL A 69 -15.20 -15.85 -0.77
CA VAL A 69 -14.45 -16.70 -1.72
C VAL A 69 -14.35 -16.04 -3.10
N GLU A 70 -15.44 -15.47 -3.61
CA GLU A 70 -15.48 -14.74 -4.89
C GLU A 70 -14.59 -13.51 -4.83
N ALA A 71 -14.69 -12.72 -3.76
CA ALA A 71 -13.85 -11.56 -3.54
C ALA A 71 -12.35 -11.91 -3.53
N MET A 72 -11.97 -13.04 -2.93
CA MET A 72 -10.58 -13.53 -2.96
C MET A 72 -10.15 -13.98 -4.35
N TYR A 73 -11.04 -14.60 -5.13
CA TYR A 73 -10.76 -15.01 -6.51
C TYR A 73 -10.55 -13.80 -7.42
N GLU A 74 -11.45 -12.82 -7.37
CA GLU A 74 -11.35 -11.57 -8.12
C GLU A 74 -10.11 -10.74 -7.73
N ALA A 75 -9.72 -10.78 -6.45
CA ALA A 75 -8.46 -10.17 -6.02
C ALA A 75 -7.25 -10.90 -6.62
N ALA A 76 -7.26 -12.23 -6.68
CA ALA A 76 -6.19 -13.00 -7.29
C ALA A 76 -5.98 -12.62 -8.76
N GLU A 77 -7.08 -12.48 -9.51
CA GLU A 77 -7.06 -12.01 -10.90
C GLU A 77 -6.55 -10.57 -11.01
N ARG A 78 -7.09 -9.65 -10.20
CA ARG A 78 -6.69 -8.22 -10.20
C ARG A 78 -5.20 -8.03 -9.93
N PHE A 79 -4.64 -8.78 -8.98
CA PHE A 79 -3.24 -8.66 -8.57
C PHE A 79 -2.30 -9.64 -9.30
N CYS A 80 -2.81 -10.35 -10.32
CA CYS A 80 -2.06 -11.35 -11.09
C CYS A 80 -1.29 -12.33 -10.19
N CYS A 81 -1.93 -12.83 -9.14
CA CYS A 81 -1.32 -13.74 -8.16
C CYS A 81 -2.20 -14.98 -7.96
N SER A 82 -1.66 -16.01 -7.31
CA SER A 82 -2.46 -17.22 -7.06
C SER A 82 -3.53 -16.98 -6.00
N TYR A 83 -4.66 -17.67 -6.14
CA TYR A 83 -5.71 -17.68 -5.11
C TYR A 83 -5.15 -18.11 -3.74
N GLU A 84 -4.20 -19.06 -3.72
CA GLU A 84 -3.52 -19.49 -2.49
C GLU A 84 -2.71 -18.35 -1.84
N TYR A 85 -2.10 -17.47 -2.63
CA TYR A 85 -1.41 -16.29 -2.10
C TYR A 85 -2.39 -15.31 -1.44
N VAL A 86 -3.54 -15.06 -2.07
CA VAL A 86 -4.61 -14.24 -1.47
C VAL A 86 -5.13 -14.88 -0.18
N ARG A 87 -5.35 -16.20 -0.18
CA ARG A 87 -5.76 -16.97 1.00
C ARG A 87 -4.75 -16.80 2.15
N LYS A 88 -3.44 -16.82 1.84
CA LYS A 88 -2.37 -16.52 2.81
C LYS A 88 -2.41 -15.10 3.34
N CYS A 89 -2.64 -14.13 2.46
CA CYS A 89 -2.87 -12.75 2.87
C CYS A 89 -4.05 -12.66 3.84
N MET A 90 -5.18 -13.32 3.57
CA MET A 90 -6.37 -13.22 4.42
C MET A 90 -6.28 -13.97 5.75
N TYR A 91 -5.66 -15.15 5.79
CA TYR A 91 -5.77 -16.04 6.95
C TYR A 91 -4.47 -16.26 7.73
N TYR A 92 -3.31 -16.22 7.06
CA TYR A 92 -2.04 -16.64 7.67
C TYR A 92 -1.13 -15.45 8.01
N TYR A 93 -1.12 -14.39 7.20
CA TYR A 93 -0.27 -13.21 7.42
C TYR A 93 -0.84 -12.22 8.44
N LYS A 94 -1.39 -12.72 9.55
CA LYS A 94 -2.03 -11.90 10.60
C LYS A 94 -1.02 -11.07 11.39
N GLU A 95 0.19 -11.58 11.57
CA GLU A 95 1.23 -11.02 12.44
C GLU A 95 2.17 -10.05 11.73
N ILE A 96 1.79 -9.51 10.58
CA ILE A 96 2.55 -8.41 9.96
C ILE A 96 2.21 -7.10 10.71
N ASN A 97 2.51 -7.05 12.02
CA ASN A 97 2.43 -5.94 12.98
C ASN A 97 1.44 -4.83 12.62
N LEU A 98 0.19 -5.17 12.28
CA LEU A 98 -0.86 -4.21 11.94
C LEU A 98 -1.34 -3.51 13.22
N VAL A 99 -0.54 -2.56 13.69
CA VAL A 99 -0.95 -1.52 14.63
C VAL A 99 -1.89 -0.57 13.90
#